data_AF-A0A2I0WD62-F1
#
_entry.id   AF-A0A2I0WD62-F1
#
_cell.length_a   1.000
_cell.length_b   1.000
_cell.length_c   1.000
_cell.angle_alpha   90.00
_cell.angle_beta   90.00
_cell.angle_gamma   90.00
#
_symmetry.space_group_name_H-M   'P 1'
#
loop_
_entity.id
_entity.type
_entity.pdbx_description
1 polymer ?
#
loop_
_entity_poly.entity_id
_entity_poly.type
_entity_poly.pdbx_seq_one_letter_code
_entity_poly.pdbx_strand_id
1 'polypeptide(L)'
;MKKCELCKLPANIHCESDQAILCWECDAKVHEANFLVARHSRNLLCRRCQAPTPWKSSGSRLSYSVSVCERCEAFQEDSVVTDEEEEGENKLVPLRISPPPDFGSSNGVEAEEIGDTAYIGFESDQPWHALSADDEDSTSTGSPLM
;
A
#
# COMPACT_ATOMS: atom_id res chain seq x y z
N MET A 1 14.97 8.93 -12.53
CA MET A 1 14.26 7.73 -12.02
C MET A 1 14.79 7.35 -10.64
N LYS A 2 13.92 7.16 -9.64
CA LYS A 2 14.23 6.61 -8.31
C LYS A 2 14.80 5.19 -8.45
N LYS A 3 15.85 4.91 -7.68
CA LYS A 3 16.58 3.65 -7.71
C LYS A 3 16.29 2.86 -6.44
N CYS A 4 16.26 1.55 -6.56
CA CYS A 4 16.10 0.62 -5.45
C CYS A 4 17.26 0.82 -4.47
N GLU A 5 16.96 0.91 -3.18
CA GLU A 5 18.00 1.15 -2.17
C GLU A 5 18.96 -0.02 -2.03
N LEU A 6 18.47 -1.26 -2.23
CA LEU A 6 19.28 -2.48 -2.13
C LEU A 6 20.11 -2.79 -3.39
N CYS A 7 19.51 -2.80 -4.58
CA CYS A 7 20.19 -3.26 -5.81
C CYS A 7 20.44 -2.15 -6.85
N LYS A 8 20.04 -0.91 -6.58
CA LYS A 8 20.20 0.27 -7.45
C LYS A 8 19.52 0.20 -8.83
N LEU A 9 18.74 -0.86 -9.11
CA LEU A 9 17.84 -1.00 -10.26
C LEU A 9 16.62 -0.06 -10.16
N PRO A 10 15.85 0.19 -11.23
CA PRO A 10 14.65 1.03 -11.15
C PRO A 10 13.66 0.52 -10.09
N ALA A 11 13.27 1.43 -9.19
CA ALA A 11 12.30 1.11 -8.14
C ALA A 11 10.86 1.38 -8.58
N ASN A 12 9.94 0.59 -8.05
CA ASN A 12 8.52 0.64 -8.37
C ASN A 12 7.63 0.69 -7.14
N ILE A 13 8.17 0.38 -5.95
CA ILE A 13 7.42 0.26 -4.70
C ILE A 13 8.05 1.20 -3.67
N HIS A 14 7.20 1.80 -2.85
CA HIS A 14 7.57 2.56 -1.67
C HIS A 14 6.94 1.92 -0.44
N CYS A 15 7.78 1.51 0.52
CA CYS A 15 7.33 1.06 1.83
C CYS A 15 7.21 2.27 2.76
N GLU A 16 6.00 2.57 3.25
CA GLU A 16 5.77 3.71 4.17
C GLU A 16 6.43 3.47 5.53
N SER A 17 6.37 2.23 6.03
CA SER A 17 6.91 1.88 7.34
C SER A 17 8.43 2.04 7.41
N ASP A 18 9.13 1.57 6.38
CA ASP A 18 10.60 1.63 6.32
C ASP A 18 11.11 2.90 5.62
N GLN A 19 10.20 3.72 5.07
CA GLN A 19 10.51 4.88 4.21
C GLN A 19 11.47 4.53 3.05
N ALA A 20 11.36 3.29 2.57
CA ALA A 20 12.31 2.70 1.64
C ALA A 20 11.71 2.54 0.25
N ILE A 21 12.56 2.70 -0.77
CA ILE A 21 12.16 2.58 -2.17
C ILE A 21 12.79 1.34 -2.79
N LEU A 22 11.96 0.41 -3.25
CA LEU A 22 12.37 -0.94 -3.64
C LEU A 22 11.91 -1.30 -5.07
N CYS A 23 12.67 -2.17 -5.73
CA CYS A 23 12.19 -2.88 -6.92
C CYS A 23 11.37 -4.12 -6.51
N TRP A 24 10.67 -4.73 -7.46
CA TRP A 24 9.81 -5.90 -7.22
C TRP A 24 10.53 -7.08 -6.55
N GLU A 25 11.74 -7.39 -7.00
CA GLU A 25 12.52 -8.50 -6.44
C GLU A 25 12.97 -8.23 -5.01
N CYS A 26 13.38 -6.98 -4.73
CA CYS A 26 13.83 -6.58 -3.41
C CYS A 26 12.65 -6.43 -2.43
N ASP A 27 11.51 -5.93 -2.88
CA ASP A 27 10.27 -5.89 -2.09
C ASP A 27 9.88 -7.30 -1.61
N ALA A 28 9.79 -8.25 -2.54
CA ALA A 28 9.46 -9.64 -2.21
C ALA A 28 10.44 -10.22 -1.19
N LYS A 29 11.76 -10.07 -1.39
CA LYS A 29 12.77 -10.56 -0.44
C LYS A 29 12.62 -9.97 0.96
N VAL A 30 12.30 -8.67 1.06
CA VAL A 30 12.15 -7.98 2.36
C VAL A 30 10.84 -8.37 3.04
N HIS A 31 9.72 -8.39 2.31
CA HIS A 31 8.39 -8.59 2.89
C HIS A 31 7.98 -10.06 3.00
N GLU A 32 8.68 -10.97 2.31
CA GLU A 32 8.54 -12.43 2.48
C GLU A 32 9.38 -12.96 3.65
N ALA A 33 10.38 -12.21 4.13
CA ALA A 33 11.28 -12.66 5.19
C ALA A 33 10.56 -12.91 6.53
N ASN A 34 9.54 -12.11 6.86
CA ASN A 34 8.78 -12.26 8.10
C ASN A 34 7.36 -11.65 7.95
N PHE A 35 6.37 -12.25 8.62
CA PHE A 35 4.99 -11.76 8.65
C PHE A 35 4.85 -10.34 9.23
N LEU A 36 5.76 -9.91 10.11
CA LEU A 36 5.75 -8.53 10.63
C LEU A 36 6.01 -7.52 9.52
N VAL A 37 7.03 -7.78 8.70
CA VAL A 37 7.41 -6.92 7.57
C VAL A 37 6.38 -7.03 6.44
N ALA A 38 5.77 -8.20 6.25
CA ALA A 38 4.65 -8.38 5.33
C ALA A 38 3.46 -7.44 5.62
N ARG A 39 3.27 -7.02 6.88
CA ARG A 39 2.19 -6.09 7.27
C ARG A 39 2.52 -4.63 6.98
N HIS A 40 3.71 -4.31 6.50
CA HIS A 40 4.06 -2.93 6.15
C HIS A 40 3.12 -2.40 5.05
N SER A 41 2.77 -1.12 5.16
CA SER A 41 1.98 -0.42 4.15
C SER A 41 2.88 -0.06 2.99
N ARG A 42 2.57 -0.59 1.79
CA ARG A 42 3.33 -0.30 0.57
C ARG A 42 2.45 0.37 -0.46
N ASN A 43 3.05 1.33 -1.16
CA ASN A 43 2.43 1.99 -2.30
C ASN A 43 3.22 1.73 -3.57
N LEU A 44 2.54 1.72 -4.71
CA LEU A 44 3.21 1.77 -5.99
C LEU A 44 3.70 3.18 -6.29
N LEU A 45 4.79 3.27 -7.04
CA LEU A 45 5.27 4.51 -7.60
C LEU A 45 4.63 4.72 -8.97
N CYS A 46 4.25 5.96 -9.24
CA CYS A 46 3.77 6.36 -10.54
C CYS A 46 4.83 6.08 -11.61
N ARG A 47 4.47 5.37 -12.68
CA ARG A 47 5.39 5.08 -13.80
C ARG A 47 5.95 6.33 -14.47
N ARG A 48 5.24 7.45 -14.42
CA ARG A 48 5.61 8.73 -15.05
C ARG A 48 6.50 9.58 -14.15
N CYS A 49 5.97 10.02 -13.01
CA CYS A 49 6.66 10.97 -12.11
C CYS A 49 7.31 10.32 -10.88
N GLN A 50 7.06 9.03 -10.63
CA GLN A 50 7.54 8.30 -9.45
C GLN A 50 7.15 8.91 -8.09
N ALA A 51 6.06 9.66 -8.07
CA ALA A 51 5.32 9.96 -6.85
C ALA A 51 4.62 8.68 -6.36
N PRO A 52 4.48 8.45 -5.05
CA PRO A 52 3.61 7.40 -4.52
C PRO A 52 2.18 7.60 -5.02
N THR A 53 1.54 6.52 -5.49
CA THR A 53 0.13 6.52 -5.89
C THR A 53 -0.74 6.14 -4.69
N PRO A 54 -2.05 6.42 -4.72
CA PRO A 54 -2.97 6.01 -3.65
C PRO A 54 -3.18 4.49 -3.57
N TRP A 55 -2.59 3.71 -4.48
CA TRP A 55 -2.63 2.25 -4.41
C TRP A 55 -1.86 1.79 -3.17
N LYS A 56 -2.56 1.12 -2.24
CA LYS A 56 -1.99 0.56 -1.01
C LYS A 56 -2.18 -0.94 -0.95
N SER A 57 -1.15 -1.65 -0.53
CA SER A 57 -1.24 -3.09 -0.29
C SER A 57 -0.25 -3.57 0.75
N SER A 58 -0.65 -4.62 1.47
CA SER A 58 0.14 -5.35 2.46
C SER A 58 0.05 -6.85 2.17
N GLY A 59 1.01 -7.63 2.67
CA GLY A 59 1.16 -9.06 2.40
C GLY A 59 2.61 -9.44 2.11
N SER A 60 2.91 -10.73 1.97
CA SER A 60 4.27 -11.18 1.68
C SER A 60 4.68 -10.94 0.22
N ARG A 61 3.73 -11.03 -0.71
CA ARG A 61 3.96 -10.89 -2.15
C ARG A 61 2.89 -10.04 -2.80
N LEU A 62 3.31 -9.03 -3.54
CA LEU A 62 2.44 -8.22 -4.38
C LEU A 62 2.44 -8.76 -5.81
N SER A 63 1.27 -8.76 -6.44
CA SER A 63 1.18 -9.00 -7.87
C SER A 63 1.87 -7.86 -8.63
N TYR A 64 2.63 -8.22 -9.67
CA TYR A 64 3.24 -7.23 -10.54
C TYR A 64 2.17 -6.32 -11.14
N SER A 65 2.25 -5.04 -10.80
CA SER A 65 1.23 -4.05 -11.14
C SER A 65 1.90 -2.72 -11.46
N VAL A 66 1.21 -1.87 -12.21
CA VAL A 66 1.72 -0.57 -12.61
C VAL A 66 0.61 0.44 -12.35
N SER A 67 0.96 1.56 -11.73
CA SER A 67 0.02 2.65 -11.48
C SER A 67 0.53 3.97 -12.05
N VAL A 68 -0.41 4.85 -12.34
CA VAL A 68 -0.19 6.25 -12.70
C VAL A 68 -0.91 7.08 -11.65
N CYS A 69 -0.35 8.22 -11.22
CA CYS A 69 -1.06 9.11 -10.30
C CYS A 69 -2.07 9.95 -11.08
N GLU A 70 -3.12 10.42 -10.40
CA GLU A 70 -4.18 11.25 -11.01
C GLU A 70 -3.60 12.44 -11.79
N ARG A 71 -2.56 13.09 -11.24
CA ARG A 71 -1.87 14.17 -11.93
C ARG A 71 -1.29 13.72 -13.27
N CYS A 72 -0.69 12.54 -13.36
CA CYS A 72 -0.10 12.05 -14.61
C CYS A 72 -1.10 11.39 -15.56
N GLU A 73 -2.26 10.97 -15.07
CA GLU A 73 -3.36 10.46 -15.89
C GLU A 73 -4.04 11.60 -16.65
N ALA A 74 -4.25 12.75 -16.00
CA ALA A 74 -4.89 13.92 -16.60
C ALA A 74 -4.13 14.58 -17.77
N PHE A 75 -2.86 14.26 -18.00
CA PHE A 75 -2.04 14.85 -19.08
C PHE A 75 -2.01 14.00 -20.36
N GLN A 76 -2.85 12.98 -20.49
CA GLN A 76 -2.84 12.07 -21.64
C GLN A 76 -3.70 12.53 -22.83
N GLU A 77 -4.45 13.63 -22.72
CA GLU A 77 -5.43 14.06 -23.74
C GLU A 77 -5.04 15.25 -24.62
N ASP A 78 -3.83 15.82 -24.52
CA ASP A 78 -3.49 17.04 -25.27
C ASP A 78 -2.37 16.84 -26.30
N SER A 79 -2.69 16.13 -27.40
CA SER A 79 -1.99 16.19 -28.68
C SER A 79 -2.85 15.57 -29.79
N VAL A 80 -4.06 16.08 -30.01
CA VAL A 80 -4.68 16.05 -31.33
C VAL A 80 -4.87 17.49 -31.73
N VAL A 81 -3.95 17.97 -32.57
CA VAL A 81 -4.10 19.22 -33.31
C VAL A 81 -5.35 19.06 -34.17
N THR A 82 -6.42 19.77 -33.86
CA THR A 82 -7.47 20.05 -34.84
C THR A 82 -6.95 21.18 -35.71
N ASP A 83 -6.22 20.83 -36.76
CA ASP A 83 -6.13 21.71 -37.91
C ASP A 83 -7.47 21.58 -38.64
N GLU A 84 -8.35 22.56 -38.43
CA GLU A 84 -9.58 22.68 -39.20
C GLU A 84 -9.23 22.97 -40.67
N GLU A 85 -9.49 21.93 -41.48
CA GLU A 85 -10.00 21.96 -42.87
C GLU A 85 -9.02 22.26 -44.03
N GLU A 86 -8.54 21.20 -44.69
CA GLU A 86 -8.91 21.00 -46.10
C GLU A 86 -9.19 19.50 -46.38
N GLU A 87 -10.17 19.29 -47.25
CA GLU A 87 -10.93 18.10 -47.64
C GLU A 87 -10.13 16.79 -47.80
N GLY A 88 -10.53 15.74 -47.10
CA GLY A 88 -10.00 14.39 -47.31
C GLY A 88 -10.46 13.38 -46.27
N GLU A 89 -11.44 12.55 -46.62
CA GLU A 89 -11.97 11.48 -45.79
C GLU A 89 -10.91 10.41 -45.45
N ASN A 90 -10.40 10.44 -44.22
CA ASN A 90 -9.92 9.23 -43.53
C ASN A 90 -10.05 9.39 -42.01
N LYS A 91 -11.28 9.26 -41.52
CA LYS A 91 -11.60 9.28 -40.09
C LYS A 91 -11.03 8.04 -39.38
N LEU A 92 -9.73 8.06 -39.05
CA LEU A 92 -9.11 7.10 -38.13
C LEU A 92 -9.53 7.47 -36.71
N VAL A 93 -10.56 6.77 -36.23
CA VAL A 93 -11.07 6.84 -34.86
C VAL A 93 -10.00 6.38 -33.85
N PRO A 94 -9.88 7.03 -32.67
CA PRO A 94 -9.10 6.47 -31.57
C PRO A 94 -9.73 5.14 -31.13
N LEU A 95 -8.92 4.08 -31.01
CA LEU A 95 -9.38 2.81 -30.46
C LEU A 95 -9.77 3.01 -29.00
N ARG A 96 -11.09 3.12 -28.77
CA ARG A 96 -11.71 2.95 -27.46
C ARG A 96 -11.35 1.54 -26.98
N ILE A 97 -10.46 1.44 -26.00
CA ILE A 97 -10.30 0.20 -25.25
C ILE A 97 -11.57 0.06 -24.41
N SER A 98 -12.44 -0.86 -24.81
CA SER A 98 -13.67 -1.20 -24.10
C SER A 98 -13.35 -1.54 -22.63
N PRO A 99 -14.18 -1.12 -21.66
CA PRO A 99 -14.08 -1.66 -20.30
C PRO A 99 -14.28 -3.19 -20.35
N PRO A 100 -13.61 -3.98 -19.48
CA PRO A 100 -13.92 -5.40 -19.37
C PRO A 100 -15.40 -5.57 -18.98
N PRO A 101 -16.06 -6.65 -19.44
CA PRO A 101 -17.47 -6.88 -19.11
C PRO A 101 -17.64 -7.02 -17.60
N ASP A 102 -18.64 -6.32 -17.06
CA ASP A 102 -19.19 -6.57 -15.73
C ASP A 102 -19.63 -8.04 -15.65
N PHE A 103 -18.95 -8.83 -14.83
CA PHE A 103 -19.47 -10.12 -14.42
C PHE A 103 -20.59 -9.88 -13.42
N GLY A 104 -21.80 -9.78 -13.96
CA GLY A 104 -23.04 -9.78 -13.22
C GLY A 104 -23.16 -11.01 -12.32
N SER A 105 -23.51 -10.76 -11.07
CA SER A 105 -23.90 -11.74 -10.07
C SER A 105 -25.10 -12.58 -10.52
N SER A 106 -25.16 -13.85 -10.09
CA SER A 106 -26.41 -14.52 -9.71
C SER A 106 -26.16 -15.74 -8.81
N ASN A 107 -26.45 -15.52 -7.52
CA ASN A 107 -27.17 -16.33 -6.53
C ASN A 107 -26.80 -17.81 -6.24
N GLY A 108 -26.42 -18.04 -4.98
CA GLY A 108 -27.31 -18.69 -4.01
C GLY A 108 -27.02 -20.15 -3.65
N VAL A 109 -26.25 -20.39 -2.59
CA VAL A 109 -26.51 -21.53 -1.68
C VAL A 109 -26.39 -21.06 -0.22
N GLU A 110 -27.55 -21.12 0.44
CA GLU A 110 -27.87 -21.42 1.84
C GLU A 110 -26.93 -20.96 2.97
N ALA A 111 -27.51 -20.14 3.85
CA ALA A 111 -26.98 -19.78 5.15
C ALA A 111 -27.12 -20.95 6.13
N GLU A 112 -26.00 -21.39 6.71
CA GLU A 112 -26.00 -22.13 7.97
C GLU A 112 -25.69 -21.14 9.08
N GLU A 113 -26.70 -20.89 9.92
CA GLU A 113 -26.54 -20.18 11.17
C GLU A 113 -25.78 -21.03 12.17
N ILE A 114 -24.72 -20.48 12.78
CA ILE A 114 -24.37 -20.80 14.15
C ILE A 114 -23.49 -19.68 14.75
N GLY A 115 -24.07 -18.98 15.72
CA GLY A 115 -23.40 -18.76 16.99
C GLY A 115 -22.82 -17.38 17.24
N ASP A 116 -23.65 -16.56 17.88
CA ASP A 116 -23.31 -15.38 18.67
C ASP A 116 -21.99 -15.50 19.45
N THR A 117 -21.14 -14.47 19.36
CA THR A 117 -20.62 -13.84 20.59
C THR A 117 -19.88 -12.54 20.31
N ALA A 118 -20.29 -11.56 21.11
CA ALA A 118 -19.91 -10.16 21.14
C ALA A 118 -18.41 -9.92 21.38
N TYR A 119 -17.90 -8.77 20.92
CA TYR A 119 -17.73 -7.61 21.82
C TYR A 119 -17.01 -6.48 21.07
N ILE A 120 -17.68 -5.33 21.07
CA ILE A 120 -17.20 -4.02 20.65
C ILE A 120 -16.24 -3.47 21.71
N GLY A 121 -15.11 -2.89 21.28
CA GLY A 121 -14.19 -2.22 22.19
C GLY A 121 -13.02 -1.56 21.45
N PHE A 122 -13.31 -0.45 20.76
CA PHE A 122 -12.29 0.52 20.36
C PHE A 122 -12.00 1.40 21.58
N GLU A 123 -10.94 1.07 22.32
CA GLU A 123 -10.39 1.98 23.33
C GLU A 123 -9.18 2.67 22.71
N SER A 124 -9.43 3.88 22.21
CA SER A 124 -8.45 4.95 22.25
C SER A 124 -8.11 5.23 23.71
N ASP A 125 -6.85 5.07 24.08
CA ASP A 125 -6.09 5.95 24.96
C ASP A 125 -4.74 5.25 25.29
N GLN A 126 -3.61 5.72 24.77
CA GLN A 126 -2.86 6.73 25.52
C GLN A 126 -1.60 7.25 24.79
N PRO A 127 -1.32 8.56 24.96
CA PRO A 127 -0.22 9.32 24.37
C PRO A 127 1.11 9.27 25.16
N TRP A 128 2.13 9.85 24.53
CA TRP A 128 3.49 10.00 25.00
C TRP A 128 3.67 10.99 26.17
N HIS A 129 4.66 10.68 27.03
CA HIS A 129 5.39 11.53 28.00
C HIS A 129 4.68 12.03 29.29
N ALA A 130 5.24 11.68 30.47
CA ALA A 130 6.04 12.59 31.32
C ALA A 130 6.31 12.04 32.74
N LEU A 131 7.60 12.09 33.13
CA LEU A 131 8.18 12.58 34.39
C LEU A 131 7.74 12.01 35.78
N SER A 132 8.73 11.38 36.43
CA SER A 132 9.23 11.60 37.80
C SER A 132 8.52 11.03 39.05
N ALA A 133 9.40 10.73 40.03
CA ALA A 133 9.25 10.64 41.50
C ALA A 133 9.25 9.23 42.12
N ASP A 134 10.43 8.90 42.69
CA ASP A 134 10.79 8.45 44.06
C ASP A 134 9.85 7.59 44.96
N ASP A 135 10.50 7.02 45.98
CA ASP A 135 10.04 6.25 47.15
C ASP A 135 9.88 4.72 46.97
N GLU A 136 10.86 3.91 47.39
CA GLU A 136 11.17 3.44 48.76
C GLU A 136 10.25 2.30 49.24
N ASP A 137 10.87 1.14 49.52
CA ASP A 137 10.75 0.37 50.77
C ASP A 137 10.61 -1.17 50.60
N SER A 138 11.58 -1.84 51.22
CA SER A 138 11.49 -3.14 51.90
C SER A 138 11.19 -4.44 51.12
N THR A 139 12.14 -5.38 51.16
CA THR A 139 12.16 -6.40 52.24
C THR A 139 13.27 -7.47 52.05
N SER A 140 13.95 -7.75 53.18
CA SER A 140 14.27 -9.09 53.72
C SER A 140 15.26 -10.02 53.01
N THR A 141 16.42 -10.23 53.64
CA THR A 141 16.86 -11.51 54.25
C THR A 141 18.07 -11.14 55.15
N GLY A 142 18.21 -11.48 56.44
CA GLY A 142 17.72 -12.63 57.18
C GLY A 142 18.91 -13.55 57.50
N SER A 143 19.63 -13.31 58.61
CA SER A 143 20.12 -14.35 59.55
C SER A 143 21.00 -13.76 60.68
N PRO A 144 20.78 -14.17 61.95
CA PRO A 144 21.53 -13.65 63.11
C PRO A 144 22.36 -14.72 63.88
N LEU A 145 23.20 -14.21 64.81
CA LEU A 145 23.83 -14.83 66.00
C LEU A 145 25.03 -15.79 65.73
N MET A 146 26.16 -15.77 66.45
CA MET A 146 26.68 -15.08 67.64
C MET A 146 28.17 -14.75 67.42
#